data_AF-E9GNA3-F1
#
_entry.id   AF-E9GNA3-F1
#
_cell.length_a   1.000
_cell.length_b   1.000
_cell.length_c   1.000
_cell.angle_alpha   90.00
_cell.angle_beta   90.00
_cell.angle_gamma   90.00
#
_symmetry.space_group_name_H-M   'P 1'
#
loop_
_entity.id
_entity.type
_entity.pdbx_description
1 polymer ?
#
loop_
_entity_poly.entity_id
_entity_poly.type
_entity_poly.pdbx_seq_one_letter_code
_entity_poly.pdbx_strand_id
1 'polypeptide(L)'
;MDGVSPRMLGWMSARFNFSYSQCDLVMGAIGITTTRIVLVDFSTGYLYSSVTFMTPMPDSMNNIAAVVKPFQLPIVINGRLLSTYSSSFLFYIFGVLLNQGSYCPEKKLFIRWIASAWCLAAFALVTSYNSLLISYVTTPNSEPLIHSVQDLSNASKIHVVVNAGQGFDVAISKGIFPNGSIYNDLRDKLRNYPKSRCRTTETCVDLVKSGNHVYINTLLAIMDAMQKDFKTTGKCDLALVKETEYLLPWTWALAKKSVYTEYINRGVY
;
A
#
# COMPACT_ATOMS: atom_id res chain seq x y z
N MET A 1 -5.83 -37.27 23.23
CA MET A 1 -5.48 -36.14 24.12
C MET A 1 -4.05 -35.75 23.77
N ASP A 2 -3.69 -34.48 23.97
CA ASP A 2 -2.47 -33.79 23.51
C ASP A 2 -2.53 -33.23 22.07
N GLY A 3 -2.71 -31.91 21.99
CA GLY A 3 -2.74 -31.16 20.73
C GLY A 3 -3.53 -29.83 20.78
N VAL A 4 -4.34 -29.61 21.82
CA VAL A 4 -4.91 -28.28 22.10
C VAL A 4 -3.89 -27.54 22.93
N SER A 5 -3.36 -26.41 22.47
CA SER A 5 -2.63 -25.53 23.38
C SER A 5 -3.66 -24.89 24.33
N PRO A 6 -3.63 -25.16 25.65
CA PRO A 6 -4.51 -24.51 26.63
C PRO A 6 -4.34 -22.97 26.70
N ARG A 7 -3.39 -22.42 25.95
CA ARG A 7 -3.07 -20.98 25.89
C ARG A 7 -4.09 -20.12 25.15
N MET A 8 -4.84 -20.63 24.17
CA MET A 8 -5.82 -19.80 23.44
C MET A 8 -7.10 -19.59 24.25
N LEU A 9 -7.62 -20.67 24.87
CA LEU A 9 -8.73 -20.60 25.80
C LEU A 9 -8.34 -19.80 27.05
N GLY A 10 -7.13 -20.00 27.56
CA GLY A 10 -6.55 -19.18 28.63
C GLY A 10 -6.36 -17.71 28.25
N TRP A 11 -6.06 -17.39 26.99
CA TRP A 11 -5.90 -16.00 26.54
C TRP A 11 -7.23 -15.28 26.40
N MET A 12 -8.27 -15.94 25.86
CA MET A 12 -9.61 -15.34 25.77
C MET A 12 -10.25 -15.22 27.16
N SER A 13 -10.09 -16.24 28.03
CA SER A 13 -10.51 -16.14 29.43
C SER A 13 -9.72 -15.08 30.20
N ALA A 14 -8.41 -14.94 30.01
CA ALA A 14 -7.61 -13.94 30.71
C ALA A 14 -7.82 -12.51 30.18
N ARG A 15 -8.09 -12.34 28.88
CA ARG A 15 -8.32 -11.03 28.25
C ARG A 15 -9.72 -10.48 28.52
N PHE A 16 -10.71 -11.36 28.66
CA PHE A 16 -12.12 -10.98 28.85
C PHE A 16 -12.71 -11.47 30.18
N ASN A 17 -11.88 -12.04 31.07
CA ASN A 17 -12.23 -12.57 32.39
C ASN A 17 -13.48 -13.49 32.42
N PHE A 18 -13.54 -14.52 31.55
CA PHE A 18 -14.70 -15.44 31.51
C PHE A 18 -14.33 -16.93 31.31
N SER A 19 -15.17 -17.84 31.82
CA SER A 19 -15.09 -19.28 31.59
C SER A 19 -16.05 -19.68 30.46
N TYR A 20 -15.56 -20.39 29.43
CA TYR A 20 -16.37 -20.82 28.29
C TYR A 20 -17.53 -21.76 28.64
N SER A 21 -17.50 -22.41 29.81
CA SER A 21 -18.63 -23.20 30.30
C SER A 21 -19.78 -22.35 30.88
N GLN A 22 -19.65 -21.02 30.89
CA GLN A 22 -20.58 -20.09 31.52
C GLN A 22 -21.14 -19.03 30.56
N CYS A 23 -20.71 -19.00 29.29
CA CYS A 23 -21.15 -18.00 28.32
C CYS A 23 -21.87 -18.63 27.13
N ASP A 24 -23.12 -18.25 26.91
CA ASP A 24 -23.95 -18.76 25.81
C ASP A 24 -23.67 -18.04 24.47
N LEU A 25 -23.20 -16.78 24.52
CA LEU A 25 -22.91 -15.92 23.37
C LEU A 25 -21.71 -15.01 23.65
N VAL A 26 -20.83 -14.88 22.66
CA VAL A 26 -19.71 -13.92 22.64
C VAL A 26 -19.89 -13.01 21.42
N MET A 27 -20.25 -11.75 21.68
CA MET A 27 -20.35 -10.72 20.66
C MET A 27 -19.01 -10.00 20.48
N GLY A 28 -18.53 -9.92 19.25
CA GLY A 28 -17.29 -9.20 18.91
C GLY A 28 -16.83 -9.49 17.49
N ALA A 29 -15.72 -8.86 17.10
CA ALA A 29 -15.06 -9.07 15.81
C ALA A 29 -14.30 -10.41 15.78
N ILE A 30 -15.02 -11.52 15.70
CA ILE A 30 -14.42 -12.86 15.73
C ILE A 30 -14.36 -13.43 14.31
N GLY A 31 -13.14 -13.64 13.82
CA GLY A 31 -12.90 -14.40 12.59
C GLY A 31 -13.05 -15.90 12.81
N ILE A 32 -13.70 -16.56 11.84
CA ILE A 32 -13.82 -18.02 11.77
C ILE A 32 -12.43 -18.62 11.48
N THR A 33 -12.02 -19.61 12.26
CA THR A 33 -10.77 -20.36 12.02
C THR A 33 -11.01 -21.85 12.24
N THR A 34 -10.20 -22.70 11.59
CA THR A 34 -10.27 -24.16 11.74
C THR A 34 -10.08 -24.62 13.18
N THR A 35 -9.34 -23.85 13.99
CA THR A 35 -9.17 -24.11 15.42
C THR A 35 -10.39 -23.79 16.28
N ARG A 36 -11.19 -22.80 15.87
CA ARG A 36 -12.32 -22.34 16.67
C ARG A 36 -13.61 -23.04 16.28
N ILE A 37 -13.80 -23.39 15.01
CA ILE A 37 -15.02 -24.04 14.53
C ILE A 37 -15.27 -25.41 15.18
N VAL A 38 -14.22 -26.07 15.68
CA VAL A 38 -14.36 -27.33 16.43
C VAL A 38 -14.80 -27.12 17.88
N LEU A 39 -14.61 -25.91 18.45
CA LEU A 39 -14.89 -25.59 19.85
C LEU A 39 -16.21 -24.84 20.04
N VAL A 40 -16.56 -23.95 19.09
CA VAL A 40 -17.73 -23.06 19.14
C VAL A 40 -18.46 -23.08 17.80
N ASP A 41 -19.72 -22.66 17.81
CA ASP A 41 -20.46 -22.33 16.59
C ASP A 41 -20.38 -20.83 16.31
N PHE A 42 -20.57 -20.46 15.05
CA PHE A 42 -20.46 -19.08 14.60
C PHE A 42 -21.78 -18.61 13.98
N SER A 43 -22.10 -17.34 14.18
CA SER A 43 -23.17 -16.69 13.44
C SER A 43 -22.78 -16.47 11.98
N THR A 44 -23.75 -16.10 11.15
CA THR A 44 -23.48 -15.47 9.85
C THR A 44 -22.64 -14.20 10.05
N GLY A 45 -21.84 -13.87 9.01
CA GLY A 45 -21.00 -12.67 9.02
C GLY A 45 -21.85 -11.41 9.04
N TYR A 46 -21.80 -10.65 10.14
CA TYR A 46 -22.53 -9.38 10.27
C TYR A 46 -21.78 -8.22 9.63
N LEU A 47 -20.48 -8.38 9.38
CA LEU A 47 -19.64 -7.39 8.73
C LEU A 47 -18.54 -8.10 7.94
N TYR A 48 -18.24 -7.58 6.74
CA TYR A 48 -17.17 -8.10 5.89
C TYR A 48 -16.08 -7.05 5.74
N SER A 49 -14.82 -7.46 5.96
CA SER A 49 -13.67 -6.57 5.78
C SER A 49 -12.63 -7.26 4.92
N SER A 50 -12.04 -6.51 3.99
CA SER A 50 -10.91 -6.96 3.19
C SER A 50 -9.65 -7.10 4.04
N VAL A 51 -8.72 -7.96 3.61
CA VAL A 51 -7.37 -8.05 4.19
C VAL A 51 -6.49 -6.98 3.54
N THR A 52 -5.74 -6.25 4.36
CA THR A 52 -4.77 -5.26 3.87
C THR A 52 -3.51 -5.23 4.73
N PHE A 53 -2.55 -4.43 4.29
CA PHE A 53 -1.22 -4.31 4.87
C PHE A 53 -1.01 -2.86 5.27
N MET A 54 -0.43 -2.67 6.46
CA MET A 54 0.03 -1.38 6.96
C MET A 54 1.55 -1.31 6.77
N THR A 55 1.99 -0.25 6.11
CA THR A 55 3.41 0.08 5.89
C THR A 55 3.74 1.41 6.56
N PRO A 56 5.02 1.71 6.81
CA PRO A 56 5.43 3.09 7.10
C PRO A 56 5.02 4.01 5.95
N MET A 57 4.73 5.28 6.29
CA MET A 57 4.56 6.32 5.28
C MET A 57 5.88 6.46 4.51
N PRO A 58 5.88 6.41 3.17
CA PRO A 58 7.11 6.54 2.39
C PRO A 58 7.69 7.97 2.53
N ASP A 59 9.01 8.04 2.65
CA ASP A 59 9.71 9.33 2.69
C ASP A 59 9.51 10.07 1.36
N SER A 60 9.27 11.39 1.44
CA SER A 60 9.21 12.24 0.25
C SER A 60 10.60 12.32 -0.38
N MET A 61 10.79 11.72 -1.56
CA MET A 61 12.04 11.87 -2.29
C MET A 61 12.09 13.23 -2.99
N ASN A 62 13.22 13.92 -2.90
CA ASN A 62 13.45 15.15 -3.63
C ASN A 62 13.63 14.83 -5.13
N ASN A 63 12.66 15.25 -5.94
CA ASN A 63 12.60 15.02 -7.39
C ASN A 63 13.59 15.88 -8.20
N ILE A 64 14.83 16.07 -7.75
CA ILE A 64 15.83 16.92 -8.44
C ILE A 64 16.16 16.34 -9.83
N ALA A 65 16.11 15.01 -9.98
CA ALA A 65 16.27 14.33 -11.28
C ALA A 65 15.06 14.51 -12.24
N ALA A 66 13.92 15.02 -11.76
CA ALA A 66 12.74 15.26 -12.60
C ALA A 66 12.93 16.44 -13.56
N VAL A 67 13.89 17.34 -13.31
CA VAL A 67 14.25 18.43 -14.23
C VAL A 67 14.71 17.89 -15.60
N VAL A 68 15.31 16.71 -15.62
CA VAL A 68 15.91 16.11 -16.84
C VAL A 68 15.00 15.05 -17.47
N LYS A 69 13.99 14.54 -16.74
CA LYS A 69 13.12 13.43 -17.19
C LYS A 69 12.01 13.75 -18.21
N PRO A 70 11.51 14.98 -18.47
CA PRO A 70 10.31 15.12 -19.30
C PRO A 70 10.52 14.76 -20.78
N PHE A 71 11.77 14.72 -21.24
CA PHE A 71 12.12 14.35 -22.61
C PHE A 71 13.38 13.47 -22.65
N GLN A 72 13.26 12.21 -22.26
CA GLN A 72 14.18 11.18 -22.77
C GLN A 72 13.89 10.97 -24.26
N LEU A 73 14.33 11.90 -25.10
CA LEU A 73 14.42 11.66 -26.54
C LEU A 73 15.68 10.79 -26.76
N PRO A 74 15.58 9.57 -27.32
CA PRO A 74 16.73 8.87 -27.90
C PRO A 74 17.16 9.53 -29.22
N ILE A 75 17.00 10.85 -29.33
CA ILE A 75 17.61 11.64 -30.37
C ILE A 75 18.80 12.30 -29.70
N VAL A 76 19.86 11.52 -29.50
CA VAL A 76 21.20 12.06 -29.56
C VAL A 76 21.27 12.69 -30.95
N ILE A 77 20.92 13.98 -31.04
CA ILE A 77 21.28 14.81 -32.17
C ILE A 77 22.79 14.74 -32.16
N ASN A 78 23.35 13.87 -33.00
CA ASN A 78 24.77 13.87 -33.30
C ASN A 78 25.11 15.34 -33.59
N GLY A 79 25.83 15.98 -32.66
CA GLY A 79 26.24 17.39 -32.72
C GLY A 79 27.15 17.73 -33.91
N ARG A 80 27.25 16.82 -34.88
CA ARG A 80 27.95 16.96 -36.15
C ARG A 80 27.05 17.31 -37.34
N LEU A 81 25.72 17.34 -37.20
CA LEU A 81 24.81 17.71 -38.31
C LEU A 81 24.40 19.19 -38.33
N LEU A 82 24.76 19.97 -37.31
CA LEU A 82 24.47 21.42 -37.25
C LEU A 82 25.62 22.31 -37.76
N SER A 83 26.76 21.75 -38.18
CA SER A 83 27.95 22.56 -38.49
C SER A 83 27.98 23.19 -39.89
N THR A 84 26.88 23.16 -40.66
CA THR A 84 26.89 23.64 -42.06
C THR A 84 25.67 24.47 -42.46
N TYR A 85 25.04 25.19 -41.52
CA TYR A 85 24.04 26.21 -41.83
C TYR A 85 24.41 27.55 -41.18
N SER A 86 24.28 28.65 -41.93
CA SER A 86 24.66 30.01 -41.54
C SER A 86 24.39 30.31 -40.06
N SER A 87 25.44 30.68 -39.33
CA SER A 87 25.44 30.94 -37.89
C SER A 87 24.22 31.74 -37.41
N SER A 88 23.81 32.77 -38.16
CA SER A 88 22.66 33.63 -37.83
C SER A 88 21.31 32.90 -37.75
N PHE A 89 21.08 31.85 -38.57
CA PHE A 89 19.82 31.11 -38.56
C PHE A 89 19.70 30.16 -37.36
N LEU A 90 20.83 29.58 -36.94
CA LEU A 90 20.89 28.75 -35.72
C LEU A 90 20.63 29.58 -34.46
N PHE A 91 21.19 30.79 -34.38
CA PHE A 91 20.87 31.73 -33.29
C PHE A 91 19.42 32.19 -33.31
N TYR A 92 18.79 32.28 -34.49
CA TYR A 92 17.37 32.54 -34.59
C TYR A 92 16.54 31.41 -33.99
N ILE A 93 16.83 30.17 -34.37
CA ILE A 93 16.15 28.98 -33.83
C ILE A 93 16.34 28.88 -32.31
N PHE A 94 17.57 29.04 -31.80
CA PHE A 94 17.84 28.97 -30.36
C PHE A 94 17.17 30.11 -29.57
N GLY A 95 17.18 31.34 -30.09
CA GLY A 95 16.52 32.48 -29.43
C GLY A 95 15.01 32.31 -29.36
N VAL A 96 14.39 31.70 -30.37
CA VAL A 96 12.96 31.36 -30.37
C VAL A 96 12.67 30.22 -29.37
N LEU A 97 13.50 29.17 -29.33
CA LEU A 97 13.33 28.06 -28.38
C LEU A 97 13.47 28.49 -26.92
N LEU A 98 14.38 29.43 -26.64
CA LEU A 98 14.60 29.95 -25.30
C LEU A 98 13.65 31.10 -24.93
N ASN A 99 12.67 31.45 -25.79
CA ASN A 99 11.81 32.64 -25.65
C ASN A 99 12.59 33.96 -25.48
N GLN A 100 13.85 34.03 -25.94
CA GLN A 100 14.70 35.21 -25.81
C GLN A 100 14.63 36.14 -27.05
N GLY A 101 13.96 35.69 -28.13
CA GLY A 101 13.89 36.43 -29.39
C GLY A 101 15.24 36.46 -30.12
N SER A 102 15.22 36.75 -31.42
CA SER A 102 16.45 36.84 -32.22
C SER A 102 16.19 37.56 -33.55
N TYR A 103 17.26 37.99 -34.21
CA TYR A 103 17.22 38.79 -35.43
C TYR A 103 16.91 37.93 -36.68
N CYS A 104 15.84 38.27 -37.41
CA CYS A 104 15.53 37.68 -38.72
C CYS A 104 16.20 38.48 -39.85
N PRO A 105 17.15 37.91 -40.61
CA PRO A 105 17.81 38.62 -41.69
C PRO A 105 16.97 38.77 -42.98
N GLU A 106 15.98 37.90 -43.24
CA GLU A 106 15.21 37.92 -44.51
C GLU A 106 13.81 38.56 -44.40
N LYS A 107 13.47 39.39 -45.40
CA LYS A 107 12.19 40.15 -45.47
C LYS A 107 11.08 39.48 -46.28
N LYS A 108 11.33 38.30 -46.88
CA LYS A 108 10.35 37.62 -47.75
C LYS A 108 9.14 37.12 -46.95
N LEU A 109 7.93 37.36 -47.47
CA LEU A 109 6.67 36.96 -46.82
C LEU A 109 6.58 35.45 -46.54
N PHE A 110 7.02 34.61 -47.49
CA PHE A 110 7.04 33.16 -47.33
C PHE A 110 7.87 32.69 -46.12
N ILE A 111 9.03 33.32 -45.89
CA ILE A 111 9.92 32.99 -44.77
C ILE A 111 9.29 33.40 -43.42
N ARG A 112 8.52 34.50 -43.39
CA ARG A 112 7.80 34.92 -42.18
C ARG A 112 6.69 33.95 -41.79
N TRP A 113 5.99 33.35 -42.77
CA TRP A 113 5.01 32.29 -42.49
C TRP A 113 5.64 31.04 -41.88
N ILE A 114 6.77 30.60 -42.45
CA ILE A 114 7.54 29.47 -41.91
C ILE A 114 8.05 29.79 -40.50
N ALA A 115 8.61 30.98 -40.29
CA ALA A 115 9.09 31.41 -38.99
C ALA A 115 7.96 31.50 -37.96
N SER A 116 6.77 31.99 -38.35
CA SER A 116 5.60 32.05 -37.47
C SER A 116 5.09 30.66 -37.09
N ALA A 117 5.04 29.72 -38.05
CA ALA A 117 4.67 28.34 -37.77
C ALA A 117 5.68 27.67 -36.83
N TRP A 118 6.98 27.94 -37.01
CA TRP A 118 8.04 27.47 -36.13
C TRP A 118 7.94 28.08 -34.71
N CYS A 119 7.70 29.38 -34.59
CA CYS A 119 7.48 30.04 -33.30
C CYS A 119 6.27 29.46 -32.57
N LEU A 120 5.17 29.18 -33.27
CA LEU A 120 3.97 28.56 -32.69
C LEU A 120 4.28 27.15 -32.18
N ALA A 121 5.01 26.35 -32.96
CA ALA A 121 5.44 25.02 -32.55
C ALA A 121 6.39 25.06 -31.35
N ALA A 122 7.38 25.96 -31.35
CA ALA A 122 8.31 26.16 -30.24
C ALA A 122 7.58 26.60 -28.96
N PHE A 123 6.61 27.51 -29.07
CA PHE A 123 5.78 27.93 -27.94
C PHE A 123 4.98 26.76 -27.36
N ALA A 124 4.34 25.94 -28.20
CA ALA A 124 3.62 24.74 -27.76
C ALA A 124 4.54 23.72 -27.06
N LEU A 125 5.76 23.53 -27.56
CA LEU A 125 6.77 22.65 -26.95
C LEU A 125 7.25 23.17 -25.59
N VAL A 126 7.58 24.45 -25.48
CA VAL A 126 8.06 25.05 -24.22
C VAL A 126 6.96 25.06 -23.16
N THR A 127 5.72 25.41 -23.54
CA THR A 127 4.59 25.43 -22.60
C THR A 127 4.20 24.04 -22.12
N SER A 128 4.20 23.02 -22.99
CA SER A 128 3.99 21.63 -22.58
C SER A 128 5.12 21.08 -21.72
N TYR A 129 6.39 21.41 -22.01
CA TYR A 129 7.54 21.08 -21.16
C TYR A 129 7.38 21.64 -19.75
N ASN A 130 7.10 22.95 -19.65
CA ASN A 130 6.93 23.61 -18.36
C ASN A 130 5.75 23.03 -17.57
N SER A 131 4.65 22.69 -18.25
CA SER A 131 3.47 22.08 -17.61
C SER A 131 3.78 20.69 -17.04
N LEU A 132 4.50 19.86 -17.79
CA LEU A 132 4.94 18.55 -17.32
C LEU A 132 5.95 18.66 -16.19
N LEU A 133 6.92 19.57 -16.30
CA LEU A 133 7.92 19.80 -15.26
C LEU A 133 7.26 20.23 -13.94
N ILE A 134 6.35 21.21 -13.99
CA ILE A 134 5.60 21.65 -12.81
C ILE A 134 4.87 20.45 -12.21
N SER A 135 4.10 19.70 -13.01
CA SER A 135 3.37 18.52 -12.55
C SER A 135 4.29 17.49 -11.86
N TYR A 136 5.44 17.19 -12.45
CA TYR A 136 6.41 16.25 -11.88
C TYR A 136 7.07 16.75 -10.60
N VAL A 137 7.35 18.05 -10.49
CA VAL A 137 7.97 18.65 -9.31
C VAL A 137 6.96 18.81 -8.18
N THR A 138 5.71 19.12 -8.49
CA THR A 138 4.64 19.27 -7.48
C THR A 138 4.11 17.93 -7.00
N THR A 139 4.20 16.87 -7.81
CA THR A 139 3.74 15.54 -7.41
C THR A 139 4.75 14.96 -6.41
N PRO A 140 4.35 14.67 -5.16
CA PRO A 140 5.22 14.02 -4.21
C PRO A 140 5.57 12.64 -4.76
N ASN A 141 6.86 12.42 -5.00
CA ASN A 141 7.35 11.10 -5.39
C ASN A 141 7.76 10.37 -4.12
N SER A 142 6.85 9.53 -3.66
CA SER A 142 7.05 8.69 -2.49
C SER A 142 6.77 7.26 -2.93
N GLU A 143 7.82 6.51 -3.26
CA GLU A 143 7.69 5.11 -3.60
C GLU A 143 7.27 4.34 -2.32
N PRO A 144 6.08 3.72 -2.30
CA PRO A 144 5.63 2.96 -1.13
C PRO A 144 6.54 1.75 -0.91
N LEU A 145 6.66 1.31 0.35
CA LEU A 145 7.50 0.17 0.72
C LEU A 145 7.14 -1.11 -0.06
N ILE A 146 5.85 -1.32 -0.31
CA ILE A 146 5.33 -2.39 -1.18
C ILE A 146 4.13 -1.86 -1.98
N HIS A 147 4.02 -2.22 -3.26
CA HIS A 147 2.84 -1.90 -4.07
C HIS A 147 1.76 -2.98 -3.93
N SER A 148 2.19 -4.22 -3.69
CA SER A 148 1.33 -5.38 -3.62
C SER A 148 1.88 -6.46 -2.68
N VAL A 149 1.06 -7.47 -2.41
CA VAL A 149 1.48 -8.63 -1.62
C VAL A 149 2.51 -9.48 -2.37
N GLN A 150 2.52 -9.44 -3.71
CA GLN A 150 3.52 -10.14 -4.52
C GLN A 150 4.93 -9.59 -4.29
N ASP A 151 5.07 -8.28 -4.12
CA ASP A 151 6.38 -7.65 -3.87
C ASP A 151 6.99 -8.11 -2.54
N LEU A 152 6.12 -8.47 -1.60
CA LEU A 152 6.52 -9.02 -0.32
C LEU A 152 7.17 -10.40 -0.44
N SER A 153 6.88 -11.19 -1.47
CA SER A 153 7.59 -12.45 -1.73
C SER A 153 9.03 -12.18 -2.21
N ASN A 154 9.19 -11.22 -3.13
CA ASN A 154 10.47 -10.91 -3.77
C ASN A 154 11.46 -10.18 -2.84
N ALA A 155 10.97 -9.35 -1.93
CA ALA A 155 11.81 -8.56 -1.04
C ALA A 155 12.21 -9.33 0.23
N SER A 156 13.40 -9.92 0.27
CA SER A 156 13.91 -10.67 1.43
C SER A 156 14.12 -9.81 2.69
N LYS A 157 14.35 -8.50 2.52
CA LYS A 157 14.64 -7.54 3.61
C LYS A 157 13.41 -7.12 4.43
N ILE A 158 12.20 -7.33 3.91
CA ILE A 158 10.96 -6.85 4.54
C ILE A 158 10.39 -7.94 5.46
N HIS A 159 10.20 -7.59 6.73
CA HIS A 159 9.63 -8.48 7.74
C HIS A 159 8.14 -8.30 7.89
N VAL A 160 7.43 -9.40 8.12
CA VAL A 160 5.99 -9.39 8.35
C VAL A 160 5.72 -9.53 9.83
N VAL A 161 4.82 -8.69 10.34
CA VAL A 161 4.40 -8.70 11.74
C VAL A 161 2.90 -8.92 11.88
N VAL A 162 2.51 -9.69 12.89
CA VAL A 162 1.13 -10.06 13.21
C VAL A 162 0.93 -10.08 14.72
N ASN A 163 -0.32 -9.94 15.16
CA ASN A 163 -0.65 -10.11 16.57
C ASN A 163 -0.59 -11.60 16.96
N ALA A 164 0.21 -11.91 17.98
CA ALA A 164 0.45 -13.26 18.45
C ALA A 164 -0.85 -13.95 18.89
N GLY A 165 -1.10 -15.17 18.39
CA GLY A 165 -2.26 -15.98 18.75
C GLY A 165 -3.61 -15.48 18.25
N GLN A 166 -3.63 -14.39 17.48
CA GLN A 166 -4.86 -13.87 16.85
C GLN A 166 -5.16 -14.57 15.52
N GLY A 167 -6.31 -14.24 14.93
CA GLY A 167 -6.83 -14.89 13.72
C GLY A 167 -5.80 -14.98 12.58
N PHE A 168 -5.10 -13.90 12.27
CA PHE A 168 -4.10 -13.87 11.19
C PHE A 168 -2.84 -14.72 11.47
N ASP A 169 -2.29 -14.67 12.70
CA ASP A 169 -1.16 -15.53 13.07
C ASP A 169 -1.52 -17.01 12.90
N VAL A 170 -2.72 -17.41 13.37
CA VAL A 170 -3.21 -18.78 13.25
C VAL A 170 -3.53 -19.15 11.81
N ALA A 171 -4.20 -18.26 11.07
CA ALA A 171 -4.64 -18.52 9.69
C ALA A 171 -3.45 -18.68 8.74
N ILE A 172 -2.42 -17.84 8.86
CA ILE A 172 -1.20 -17.95 8.05
C ILE A 172 -0.36 -19.15 8.51
N SER A 173 -0.19 -19.33 9.83
CA SER A 173 0.63 -20.43 10.36
C SER A 173 0.04 -21.82 10.09
N LYS A 174 -1.29 -21.94 9.97
CA LYS A 174 -2.00 -23.20 9.69
C LYS A 174 -2.40 -23.38 8.23
N GLY A 175 -2.17 -22.40 7.36
CA GLY A 175 -2.50 -22.50 5.94
C GLY A 175 -4.01 -22.53 5.66
N ILE A 176 -4.78 -21.68 6.34
CA ILE A 176 -6.21 -21.52 6.07
C ILE A 176 -6.44 -20.77 4.75
N PHE A 177 -5.53 -19.87 4.39
CA PHE A 177 -5.54 -19.18 3.11
C PHE A 177 -5.23 -20.17 1.97
N PRO A 178 -5.81 -19.98 0.77
CA PRO A 178 -5.62 -20.91 -0.35
C PRO A 178 -4.13 -21.12 -0.64
N ASN A 179 -3.77 -22.38 -0.89
CA ASN A 179 -2.41 -22.77 -1.23
C ASN A 179 -1.97 -22.04 -2.50
N GLY A 180 -1.15 -21.01 -2.34
CA GLY A 180 -0.47 -20.25 -3.38
C GLY A 180 0.92 -19.85 -2.88
N SER A 181 1.84 -19.55 -3.79
CA SER A 181 3.22 -19.20 -3.44
C SER A 181 3.27 -18.08 -2.38
N ILE A 182 2.48 -17.02 -2.59
CA ILE A 182 2.47 -15.81 -1.75
C ILE A 182 2.19 -16.10 -0.26
N TYR A 183 1.21 -16.96 0.05
CA TYR A 183 0.88 -17.28 1.45
C TYR A 183 1.86 -18.25 2.10
N ASN A 184 2.51 -19.11 1.29
CA ASN A 184 3.61 -19.95 1.76
C ASN A 184 4.83 -19.08 2.10
N ASP A 185 5.17 -18.13 1.23
CA ASP A 185 6.26 -17.17 1.46
C ASP A 185 5.98 -16.33 2.71
N LEU A 186 4.73 -15.92 2.90
CA LEU A 186 4.30 -15.20 4.09
C LEU A 186 4.50 -16.02 5.37
N ARG A 187 4.11 -17.29 5.31
CA ARG A 187 4.28 -18.25 6.41
C ARG A 187 5.76 -18.49 6.73
N ASP A 188 6.61 -18.56 5.72
CA ASP A 188 8.05 -18.71 5.89
C ASP A 188 8.69 -17.44 6.47
N LYS A 189 8.26 -16.25 6.04
CA LYS A 189 8.67 -14.98 6.67
C LYS A 189 8.30 -14.88 8.14
N LEU A 190 7.10 -15.32 8.51
CA LEU A 190 6.64 -15.40 9.90
C LEU A 190 7.45 -16.39 10.76
N ARG A 191 7.98 -17.46 10.14
CA ARG A 191 8.84 -18.44 10.81
C ARG A 191 10.27 -17.96 10.94
N ASN A 192 10.80 -17.31 9.91
CA ASN A 192 12.18 -16.85 9.85
C ASN A 192 12.45 -15.65 10.79
N TYR A 193 11.43 -14.83 11.06
CA TYR A 193 11.56 -13.70 11.97
C TYR A 193 10.86 -13.98 13.32
N PRO A 194 11.60 -14.26 14.41
CA PRO A 194 10.99 -14.64 15.70
C PRO A 194 10.22 -13.48 16.37
N LYS A 195 10.57 -12.23 16.07
CA LYS A 195 9.88 -11.01 16.54
C LYS A 195 8.68 -10.63 15.66
N SER A 196 8.26 -11.48 14.72
CA SER A 196 7.08 -11.25 13.88
C SER A 196 5.77 -11.22 14.68
N ARG A 197 5.73 -11.89 15.84
CA ARG A 197 4.52 -12.03 16.65
C ARG A 197 4.52 -11.02 17.80
N CYS A 198 3.74 -9.95 17.64
CA CYS A 198 3.59 -8.90 18.64
C CYS A 198 2.57 -9.29 19.72
N ARG A 199 2.82 -8.92 20.97
CA ARG A 199 1.86 -9.13 22.07
C ARG A 199 0.65 -8.20 21.97
N THR A 200 0.88 -6.98 21.50
CA THR A 200 -0.10 -5.89 21.42
C THR A 200 -0.07 -5.24 20.04
N THR A 201 -1.19 -4.65 19.61
CA THR A 201 -1.26 -3.98 18.30
C THR A 201 -0.31 -2.78 18.27
N GLU A 202 -0.20 -2.00 19.35
CA GLU A 202 0.70 -0.84 19.41
C GLU A 202 2.15 -1.24 19.15
N THR A 203 2.64 -2.30 19.80
CA THR A 203 4.01 -2.81 19.57
C THR A 203 4.26 -3.24 18.11
N CYS A 204 3.22 -3.69 17.41
CA CYS A 204 3.33 -4.03 15.99
C CYS A 204 3.38 -2.77 15.12
N VAL A 205 2.56 -1.77 15.44
CA VAL A 205 2.57 -0.46 14.78
C VAL A 205 3.92 0.23 14.95
N ASP A 206 4.51 0.18 16.15
CA ASP A 206 5.83 0.75 16.42
C ASP A 206 6.94 0.06 15.60
N LEU A 207 6.83 -1.24 15.36
CA LEU A 207 7.74 -1.96 14.47
C LEU A 207 7.58 -1.52 13.01
N VAL A 208 6.35 -1.31 12.54
CA VAL A 208 6.08 -0.80 11.17
C VAL A 208 6.72 0.57 10.98
N LYS A 209 6.62 1.46 11.97
CA LYS A 209 7.25 2.78 11.94
C LYS A 209 8.78 2.74 11.83
N SER A 210 9.42 1.62 12.17
CA SER A 210 10.87 1.45 12.00
C SER A 210 11.33 1.30 10.54
N GLY A 211 10.38 1.18 9.59
CA GLY A 211 10.66 1.26 8.15
C GLY A 211 10.73 -0.09 7.42
N ASN A 212 11.10 -1.18 8.11
CA ASN A 212 11.37 -2.48 7.47
C ASN A 212 10.30 -3.55 7.74
N HIS A 213 9.18 -3.18 8.37
CA HIS A 213 8.15 -4.12 8.80
C HIS A 213 6.80 -3.78 8.20
N VAL A 214 6.01 -4.81 7.93
CA VAL A 214 4.67 -4.70 7.38
C VAL A 214 3.71 -5.44 8.29
N TYR A 215 2.65 -4.76 8.72
CA TYR A 215 1.62 -5.33 9.60
C TYR A 215 0.39 -5.77 8.81
N ILE A 216 -0.08 -6.99 9.07
CA ILE A 216 -1.20 -7.59 8.34
C ILE A 216 -2.42 -7.70 9.24
N ASN A 217 -3.54 -7.16 8.78
CA ASN A 217 -4.82 -7.33 9.43
C ASN A 217 -5.98 -7.02 8.46
N THR A 218 -7.22 -7.09 8.95
CA THR A 218 -8.38 -6.54 8.23
C THR A 218 -8.29 -5.02 8.10
N LEU A 219 -8.82 -4.46 7.02
CA LEU A 219 -8.88 -3.02 6.75
C LEU A 219 -9.39 -2.23 7.96
N LEU A 220 -10.52 -2.64 8.54
CA LEU A 220 -11.10 -1.95 9.69
C LEU A 220 -10.19 -1.94 10.92
N ALA A 221 -9.50 -3.05 11.19
CA ALA A 221 -8.56 -3.13 12.30
C ALA A 221 -7.31 -2.26 12.07
N ILE A 222 -6.85 -2.15 10.83
CA ILE A 222 -5.74 -1.25 10.48
C ILE A 222 -6.19 0.21 10.59
N MET A 223 -7.37 0.56 10.08
CA MET A 223 -7.92 1.92 10.19
C MET A 223 -8.11 2.33 11.65
N ASP A 224 -8.61 1.45 12.51
CA ASP A 224 -8.71 1.68 13.95
C ASP A 224 -7.33 1.92 14.59
N ALA A 225 -6.35 1.08 14.26
CA ALA A 225 -4.98 1.24 14.74
C ALA A 225 -4.33 2.55 14.26
N MET A 226 -4.53 2.94 13.00
CA MET A 226 -4.02 4.21 12.44
C MET A 226 -4.72 5.41 13.09
N GLN A 227 -6.03 5.35 13.30
CA GLN A 227 -6.78 6.42 13.96
C GLN A 227 -6.34 6.57 15.41
N LYS A 228 -6.11 5.45 16.11
CA LYS A 228 -5.58 5.46 17.47
C LYS A 228 -4.19 6.07 17.50
N ASP A 229 -3.32 5.66 16.59
CA ASP A 229 -1.97 6.21 16.49
C ASP A 229 -1.99 7.72 16.24
N PHE A 230 -2.76 8.17 15.24
CA PHE A 230 -2.93 9.59 14.92
C PHE A 230 -3.45 10.41 16.09
N LYS A 231 -4.41 9.89 16.86
CA LYS A 231 -4.91 10.56 18.07
C LYS A 231 -3.84 10.68 19.16
N THR A 232 -2.90 9.74 19.23
CA THR A 232 -1.83 9.75 20.24
C THR A 232 -0.60 10.57 19.83
N THR A 233 -0.18 10.51 18.56
CA THR A 233 1.06 11.13 18.08
C THR A 233 0.80 12.47 17.38
N GLY A 234 -0.39 12.66 16.82
CA GLY A 234 -0.72 13.80 15.95
C GLY A 234 -0.08 13.74 14.57
N LYS A 235 0.51 12.61 14.16
CA LYS A 235 1.25 12.46 12.88
C LYS A 235 0.72 11.30 12.03
N CYS A 236 0.91 11.41 10.71
CA CYS A 236 0.52 10.38 9.74
C CYS A 236 1.75 9.61 9.23
N ASP A 237 2.33 8.77 10.11
CA ASP A 237 3.57 8.02 9.81
C ASP A 237 3.30 6.64 9.18
N LEU A 238 2.05 6.33 8.85
CA LEU A 238 1.59 5.02 8.39
C LEU A 238 0.81 5.15 7.08
N ALA A 239 0.93 4.15 6.21
CA ALA A 239 0.23 4.07 4.93
C ALA A 239 -0.47 2.72 4.76
N LEU A 240 -1.55 2.74 3.99
CA LEU A 240 -2.31 1.55 3.58
C LEU A 240 -1.82 1.08 2.21
N VAL A 241 -1.59 -0.22 2.09
CA VAL A 241 -1.36 -0.87 0.80
C VAL A 241 -2.71 -1.15 0.14
N LYS A 242 -2.73 -1.19 -1.20
CA LYS A 242 -3.95 -1.50 -1.96
C LYS A 242 -4.60 -2.79 -1.44
N GLU A 243 -5.92 -2.72 -1.22
CA GLU A 243 -6.70 -3.79 -0.62
C GLU A 243 -6.63 -5.08 -1.43
N THR A 244 -6.61 -6.21 -0.73
CA THR A 244 -6.78 -7.52 -1.36
C THR A 244 -8.27 -7.82 -1.54
N GLU A 245 -8.61 -8.54 -2.60
CA GLU A 245 -10.01 -8.89 -2.94
C GLU A 245 -10.65 -9.90 -1.96
N TYR A 246 -9.91 -10.34 -0.93
CA TYR A 246 -10.38 -11.36 0.01
C TYR A 246 -11.14 -10.73 1.20
N LEU A 247 -12.47 -10.90 1.20
CA LEU A 247 -13.35 -10.46 2.28
C LEU A 247 -13.46 -11.52 3.38
N LEU A 248 -13.10 -11.14 4.60
CA LEU A 248 -13.26 -11.96 5.79
C LEU A 248 -14.50 -11.51 6.59
N PRO A 249 -15.42 -12.42 6.92
CA PRO A 249 -16.55 -12.10 7.79
C PRO A 249 -16.11 -11.98 9.25
N TRP A 250 -16.64 -10.98 9.93
CA TRP A 250 -16.69 -10.91 11.38
C TRP A 250 -17.99 -11.52 11.87
N THR A 251 -17.88 -12.39 12.86
CA THR A 251 -18.98 -13.22 13.37
C THR A 251 -19.05 -13.17 14.89
N TRP A 252 -20.19 -13.51 15.45
CA TRP A 252 -20.31 -13.82 16.88
C TRP A 252 -20.05 -15.30 17.11
N ALA A 253 -19.52 -15.64 18.29
CA ALA A 253 -19.26 -17.02 18.67
C ALA A 253 -20.31 -17.47 19.70
N LEU A 254 -20.84 -18.67 19.51
CA LEU A 254 -21.84 -19.30 20.36
C LEU A 254 -21.34 -20.63 20.92
N ALA A 255 -21.92 -21.06 22.04
CA ALA A 255 -21.72 -22.43 22.52
C ALA A 255 -22.06 -23.45 21.43
N LYS A 256 -21.33 -24.57 21.41
CA LYS A 256 -21.51 -25.63 20.42
C LYS A 256 -22.94 -26.19 20.48
N LYS A 257 -23.60 -26.29 19.32
CA LYS A 257 -25.01 -26.72 19.16
C LYS A 257 -26.01 -25.83 19.92
N SER A 258 -25.72 -24.54 20.06
CA SER A 258 -26.64 -23.60 20.70
C SER A 258 -27.92 -23.43 19.90
N VAL A 259 -29.07 -23.51 20.59
CA VAL A 259 -30.41 -23.23 20.05
C VAL A 259 -30.55 -21.80 19.53
N TYR A 260 -29.75 -20.87 20.05
CA TYR A 260 -29.81 -19.45 19.67
C TYR A 260 -29.16 -19.16 18.33
N THR A 261 -28.35 -20.07 17.78
CA THR A 261 -27.61 -19.85 16.52
C THR A 261 -28.55 -19.51 15.37
N GLU A 262 -29.67 -20.23 15.23
CA GLU A 262 -30.64 -19.99 14.16
C GLU A 262 -31.36 -18.65 14.32
N TYR A 263 -31.79 -18.33 15.55
CA TYR A 263 -32.46 -17.07 15.85
C TYR A 263 -31.55 -15.86 15.56
N ILE A 264 -30.27 -15.95 15.95
CA ILE A 264 -29.30 -14.88 15.67
C ILE A 264 -29.07 -14.75 14.17
N ASN A 265 -28.88 -15.85 13.44
CA ASN A 265 -28.64 -15.80 12.01
C ASN A 265 -29.80 -15.17 11.23
N ARG A 266 -31.04 -15.34 11.70
CA ARG A 266 -32.22 -14.67 11.12
C ARG A 266 -32.25 -13.16 11.39
N GLY A 267 -31.67 -12.69 12.49
CA GLY A 267 -31.66 -11.26 12.85
C GLY A 267 -30.47 -10.47 12.29
N VAL A 268 -29.43 -11.15 11.81
CA VAL A 268 -28.26 -10.53 11.16
C VAL A 268 -28.54 -10.20 9.69
N TYR A 269 -29.63 -10.72 9.12
CA TYR A 269 -30.05 -10.50 7.73
C TYR A 269 -31.17 -9.47 7.62
#